data_AF-A0A4Q2D329-F1
#
_entry.id   AF-A0A4Q2D329-F1
#
_cell.length_a   1.000
_cell.length_b   1.000
_cell.length_c   1.000
_cell.angle_alpha   90.00
_cell.angle_beta   90.00
_cell.angle_gamma   90.00
#
_symmetry.space_group_name_H-M   'P 1'
#
loop_
_entity.id
_entity.type
_entity.pdbx_description
1 polymer ?
#
loop_
_entity_poly.entity_id
_entity_poly.type
_entity_poly.pdbx_seq_one_letter_code
_entity_poly.pdbx_strand_id
1 'polypeptide(L)'
;MCLVPHSSMTTSYNEIEINLPGRPDYMPPVFIATNHPKMPSCLAGKAYVLKYKTDECSRTARSMKERELKIPQGKDAELKAIGFLKLEPGDIVFGRDTRHGAKPGNDVILAWANGKDLFSKEECNKLQSATDKAFGSMEERKKESVRFERLPNAKPVSGSKRCYTFGPSSEYGVDIVAPCSTLKCDKGSTELTEYAKTVKDILSAVSILAVKSLETGPSEVLDIIKGQTNVIGMPRIGYEGNWAFPAVQVNLAAANAWETGASLEGVMGAFGAPHGDDKDAEGCFSNLFAFPQLPPGYDPGRFFLLWLGVYITLDQWTTLNFSGRQAHGGTAPEAPPGVTPAPHAQRFNIVSYPKETMISGCANYTMAARPTDEPKKATSAHGKEVYRTAQITNSNDDITPPLLPNRACWFREGTAVLPNASLLQVVARFGLESIGHMVSQIASDKGFEIDEEKLMSSISCLDEKGNRLTASSTEYTPSYGHTRTVKARAEATRKFKELCTKTRGYYPNKLYRPREEKASEKETKPTTAKVPKKDKKVKTSTKVKTRSQSKSRTYARIG
;
A
#
# COMPACT_ATOMS: atom_id res chain seq x y z
N MET A 1 -50.32 -26.40 6.38
CA MET A 1 -49.71 -25.39 5.49
C MET A 1 -48.80 -26.09 4.52
N CYS A 2 -49.19 -26.14 3.25
CA CYS A 2 -48.41 -26.75 2.17
C CYS A 2 -47.18 -25.90 1.86
N LEU A 3 -45.99 -26.51 1.92
CA LEU A 3 -44.77 -25.93 1.38
C LEU A 3 -44.88 -25.94 -0.13
N VAL A 4 -45.07 -24.76 -0.72
CA VAL A 4 -44.96 -24.56 -2.17
C VAL A 4 -43.47 -24.65 -2.52
N PRO A 5 -43.05 -25.51 -3.45
CA PRO A 5 -41.66 -25.56 -3.89
C PRO A 5 -41.33 -24.24 -4.59
N HIS A 6 -40.36 -23.48 -4.07
CA HIS A 6 -39.74 -22.40 -4.83
C HIS A 6 -39.04 -23.02 -6.03
N SER A 7 -39.72 -22.97 -7.18
CA SER A 7 -39.11 -23.12 -8.49
C SER A 7 -38.02 -22.05 -8.60
N SER A 8 -36.79 -22.46 -8.33
CA SER A 8 -35.57 -21.71 -8.63
C SER A 8 -35.52 -21.53 -10.14
N MET A 9 -36.16 -20.48 -10.66
CA MET A 9 -35.83 -19.98 -11.99
C MET A 9 -34.37 -19.58 -11.95
N THR A 10 -33.51 -20.44 -12.49
CA THR A 10 -32.11 -20.11 -12.74
C THR A 10 -32.11 -18.99 -13.77
N THR A 11 -32.06 -17.76 -13.30
CA THR A 11 -31.97 -16.59 -14.16
C THR A 11 -30.66 -16.70 -14.94
N SER A 12 -30.76 -17.02 -16.23
CA SER A 12 -29.61 -17.21 -17.11
C SER A 12 -28.75 -15.96 -17.15
N TYR A 13 -27.43 -16.16 -17.20
CA TYR A 13 -26.47 -15.09 -17.48
C TYR A 13 -26.77 -14.43 -18.83
N ASN A 14 -26.72 -13.11 -18.88
CA ASN A 14 -26.82 -12.33 -20.12
C ASN A 14 -25.91 -11.10 -20.03
N GLU A 15 -25.40 -10.62 -21.16
CA GLU A 15 -24.65 -9.38 -21.25
C GLU A 15 -24.96 -8.62 -22.52
N ILE A 16 -24.97 -7.28 -22.44
CA ILE A 16 -25.30 -6.38 -23.55
C ILE A 16 -24.20 -5.34 -23.64
N GLU A 17 -23.70 -5.08 -24.84
CA GLU A 17 -22.72 -4.01 -25.07
C GLU A 17 -23.35 -2.64 -24.79
N ILE A 18 -22.65 -1.81 -24.03
CA ILE A 18 -23.07 -0.44 -23.74
C ILE A 18 -22.52 0.45 -24.84
N ASN A 19 -23.41 1.15 -25.56
CA ASN A 19 -22.99 2.18 -26.50
C ASN A 19 -22.45 3.40 -25.74
N LEU A 20 -21.14 3.62 -25.83
CA LEU A 20 -20.43 4.79 -25.31
C LEU A 20 -19.87 5.59 -26.49
N PRO A 21 -20.70 6.43 -27.15
CA PRO A 21 -20.27 7.18 -28.33
C PRO A 21 -19.14 8.12 -27.91
N GLY A 22 -17.96 7.95 -28.52
CA GLY A 22 -16.74 8.69 -28.15
C GLY A 22 -15.68 7.87 -27.43
N ARG A 23 -15.97 6.62 -27.05
CA ARG A 23 -14.97 5.71 -26.45
C ARG A 23 -13.88 5.38 -27.48
N PRO A 24 -12.60 5.69 -27.22
CA PRO A 24 -11.53 5.41 -28.17
C PRO A 24 -11.30 3.90 -28.38
N ASP A 25 -10.96 3.49 -29.60
CA ASP A 25 -10.73 2.08 -29.98
C ASP A 25 -9.64 1.37 -29.17
N TYR A 26 -8.72 2.12 -28.55
CA TYR A 26 -7.68 1.54 -27.71
C TYR A 26 -8.18 1.16 -26.31
N MET A 27 -9.35 1.64 -25.89
CA MET A 27 -9.99 1.26 -24.63
C MET A 27 -10.84 -0.01 -24.85
N PRO A 28 -10.93 -0.90 -23.85
CA PRO A 28 -11.74 -2.10 -24.00
C PRO A 28 -13.23 -1.76 -24.12
N PRO A 29 -14.01 -2.42 -24.99
CA PRO A 29 -15.47 -2.27 -25.02
C PRO A 29 -16.10 -2.69 -23.69
N VAL A 30 -17.26 -2.11 -23.36
CA VAL A 30 -17.96 -2.33 -22.08
C VAL A 30 -19.25 -3.07 -22.31
N PHE A 31 -19.49 -4.11 -21.53
CA PHE A 31 -20.74 -4.84 -21.47
C PHE A 31 -21.36 -4.67 -20.09
N ILE A 32 -22.69 -4.52 -20.02
CA ILE A 32 -23.43 -4.69 -18.76
C ILE A 32 -23.90 -6.14 -18.67
N ALA A 33 -23.64 -6.80 -17.55
CA ALA A 33 -24.00 -8.17 -17.31
C ALA A 33 -25.10 -8.29 -16.25
N THR A 34 -26.11 -9.12 -16.53
CA THR A 34 -27.14 -9.52 -15.58
C THR A 34 -26.86 -10.95 -15.10
N ASN A 35 -27.03 -11.20 -13.80
CA ASN A 35 -26.76 -12.50 -13.17
C ASN A 35 -25.31 -12.96 -13.37
N HIS A 36 -24.35 -12.04 -13.26
CA HIS A 36 -22.93 -12.37 -13.38
C HIS A 36 -22.53 -13.37 -12.28
N PRO A 37 -21.91 -14.53 -12.60
CA PRO A 37 -21.68 -15.60 -11.62
C PRO A 37 -20.70 -15.24 -10.50
N LYS A 38 -19.96 -14.14 -10.67
CA LYS A 38 -19.01 -13.60 -9.69
C LYS A 38 -19.48 -12.33 -8.99
N MET A 39 -20.74 -11.93 -9.20
CA MET A 39 -21.32 -10.77 -8.52
C MET A 39 -21.46 -11.10 -7.02
N PRO A 40 -20.82 -10.35 -6.11
CA PRO A 40 -21.06 -10.49 -4.67
C PRO A 40 -22.52 -10.19 -4.34
N SER A 41 -23.15 -11.02 -3.52
CA SER A 41 -24.57 -10.85 -3.14
C SER A 41 -24.84 -9.59 -2.31
N CYS A 42 -23.81 -9.03 -1.68
CA CYS A 42 -23.89 -7.79 -0.91
C CYS A 42 -23.86 -6.52 -1.76
N LEU A 43 -23.50 -6.62 -3.05
CA LEU A 43 -23.49 -5.48 -3.97
C LEU A 43 -24.79 -5.45 -4.77
N ALA A 44 -25.49 -4.30 -4.72
CA ALA A 44 -26.76 -4.08 -5.41
C ALA A 44 -26.62 -3.36 -6.76
N GLY A 45 -25.40 -2.97 -7.16
CA GLY A 45 -25.16 -2.22 -8.39
C GLY A 45 -25.03 -3.10 -9.63
N LYS A 46 -24.42 -2.55 -10.67
CA LYS A 46 -24.27 -3.19 -11.98
C LYS A 46 -22.93 -3.92 -12.09
N ALA A 47 -22.96 -5.06 -12.78
CA ALA A 47 -21.74 -5.74 -13.20
C ALA A 47 -21.36 -5.28 -14.62
N TYR A 48 -20.21 -4.65 -14.75
CA TYR A 48 -19.62 -4.30 -16.05
C TYR A 48 -18.52 -5.30 -16.42
N VAL A 49 -18.46 -5.71 -17.68
CA VAL A 49 -17.43 -6.60 -18.21
C VAL A 49 -16.66 -5.89 -19.30
N LEU A 50 -15.36 -5.74 -19.10
CA LEU A 50 -14.40 -5.19 -20.07
C LEU A 50 -13.71 -6.35 -20.78
N LYS A 51 -13.85 -6.43 -22.11
CA LYS A 51 -13.30 -7.52 -22.91
C LYS A 51 -12.04 -7.08 -23.66
N TYR A 52 -10.92 -7.75 -23.44
CA TYR A 52 -9.67 -7.46 -24.14
C TYR A 52 -8.72 -8.66 -24.14
N LYS A 53 -7.63 -8.59 -24.91
CA LYS A 53 -6.61 -9.64 -24.96
C LYS A 53 -5.60 -9.43 -23.83
N THR A 54 -5.24 -10.52 -23.12
CA THR A 54 -4.28 -10.46 -21.99
C THR A 54 -2.92 -11.11 -22.28
N ASP A 55 -2.60 -11.38 -23.55
CA ASP A 55 -1.27 -11.85 -23.94
C ASP A 55 -0.19 -10.77 -23.77
N GLU A 56 1.07 -11.19 -23.77
CA GLU A 56 2.20 -10.29 -23.54
C GLU A 56 2.33 -9.15 -24.56
N CYS A 57 2.00 -9.40 -25.83
CA CYS A 57 2.04 -8.38 -26.87
C CYS A 57 0.97 -7.31 -26.61
N SER A 58 -0.27 -7.75 -26.37
CA SER A 58 -1.40 -6.87 -26.03
C SER A 58 -1.13 -6.07 -24.75
N ARG A 59 -0.55 -6.70 -23.72
CA ARG A 59 -0.15 -6.02 -22.47
C ARG A 59 0.94 -4.98 -22.69
N THR A 60 1.90 -5.26 -23.56
CA THR A 60 2.98 -4.33 -23.90
C THR A 60 2.43 -3.13 -24.68
N ALA A 61 1.57 -3.36 -25.68
CA ALA A 61 0.89 -2.31 -26.42
C ALA A 61 0.04 -1.41 -25.49
N ARG A 62 -0.75 -2.03 -24.61
CA ARG A 62 -1.49 -1.33 -23.55
C ARG A 62 -0.56 -0.50 -22.66
N SER A 63 0.56 -1.06 -22.23
CA SER A 63 1.53 -0.36 -21.36
C SER A 63 2.11 0.88 -22.04
N MET A 64 2.39 0.82 -23.35
CA MET A 64 2.82 1.98 -24.12
C MET A 64 1.72 3.03 -24.21
N LYS A 65 0.48 2.61 -24.48
CA LYS A 65 -0.65 3.54 -24.57
C LYS A 65 -0.96 4.23 -23.26
N GLU A 66 -0.94 3.49 -22.14
CA GLU A 66 -1.20 4.02 -20.81
C GLU A 66 -0.24 5.14 -20.38
N ARG A 67 1.01 5.15 -20.90
CA ARG A 67 1.98 6.22 -20.66
C ARG A 67 1.64 7.53 -21.37
N GLU A 68 0.80 7.48 -22.40
CA GLU A 68 0.37 8.64 -23.18
C GLU A 68 -0.95 9.24 -22.66
N LEU A 69 -1.65 8.52 -21.79
CA LEU A 69 -2.96 8.94 -21.30
C LEU A 69 -2.82 10.14 -20.38
N LYS A 70 -3.74 11.09 -20.54
CA LYS A 70 -3.89 12.26 -19.67
C LYS A 70 -5.14 12.09 -18.81
N ILE A 71 -5.15 12.74 -17.64
CA ILE A 71 -6.35 12.81 -16.80
C ILE A 71 -7.38 13.68 -17.55
N PRO A 72 -8.54 13.12 -17.93
CA PRO A 72 -9.59 13.90 -18.59
C PRO A 72 -10.10 15.02 -17.67
N GLN A 73 -10.48 16.13 -18.28
CA GLN A 73 -11.19 17.22 -17.59
C GLN A 73 -12.68 17.16 -17.96
N GLY A 74 -13.50 17.81 -17.13
CA GLY A 74 -14.93 17.96 -17.39
C GLY A 74 -15.83 17.26 -16.37
N LYS A 75 -17.13 17.49 -16.54
CA LYS A 75 -18.22 16.95 -15.73
C LYS A 75 -18.75 15.65 -16.32
N ASP A 76 -19.67 15.01 -15.61
CA ASP A 76 -20.12 13.65 -15.91
C ASP A 76 -20.69 13.49 -17.35
N ALA A 77 -21.40 14.51 -17.85
CA ALA A 77 -21.94 14.51 -19.21
C ALA A 77 -20.85 14.60 -20.28
N GLU A 78 -19.83 15.43 -20.07
CA GLU A 78 -18.70 15.61 -20.98
C GLU A 78 -17.81 14.36 -20.99
N LEU A 79 -17.55 13.77 -19.81
CA LEU A 79 -16.82 12.52 -19.66
C LEU A 79 -17.54 11.36 -20.37
N LYS A 80 -18.87 11.30 -20.26
CA LYS A 80 -19.68 10.32 -20.98
C LYS A 80 -19.59 10.51 -22.51
N ALA A 81 -19.56 11.75 -22.99
CA ALA A 81 -19.44 12.08 -24.41
C ALA A 81 -18.08 11.71 -25.02
N ILE A 82 -17.03 11.58 -24.19
CA ILE A 82 -15.72 11.03 -24.60
C ILE A 82 -15.56 9.54 -24.22
N GLY A 83 -16.67 8.87 -23.91
CA GLY A 83 -16.75 7.42 -23.74
C GLY A 83 -16.29 6.86 -22.39
N PHE A 84 -16.16 7.71 -21.36
CA PHE A 84 -15.93 7.24 -19.99
C PHE A 84 -17.22 6.77 -19.32
N LEU A 85 -17.12 5.70 -18.55
CA LEU A 85 -18.20 5.14 -17.74
C LEU A 85 -18.05 5.59 -16.28
N LYS A 86 -19.10 6.21 -15.72
CA LYS A 86 -19.19 6.45 -14.28
C LYS A 86 -19.56 5.16 -13.56
N LEU A 87 -18.83 4.85 -12.49
CA LEU A 87 -19.19 3.81 -11.54
C LEU A 87 -19.95 4.47 -10.38
N GLU A 88 -21.14 3.94 -10.10
CA GLU A 88 -21.92 4.32 -8.93
C GLU A 88 -21.62 3.36 -7.75
N PRO A 89 -21.88 3.76 -6.50
CA PRO A 89 -21.84 2.85 -5.36
C PRO A 89 -22.59 1.54 -5.62
N GLY A 90 -21.90 0.41 -5.42
CA GLY A 90 -22.43 -0.93 -5.70
C GLY A 90 -22.01 -1.49 -7.06
N ASP A 91 -21.49 -0.68 -7.97
CA ASP A 91 -21.02 -1.13 -9.28
C ASP A 91 -19.67 -1.86 -9.18
N ILE A 92 -19.49 -2.86 -10.04
CA ILE A 92 -18.28 -3.69 -10.13
C ILE A 92 -17.83 -3.82 -11.58
N VAL A 93 -16.51 -3.85 -11.79
CA VAL A 93 -15.87 -3.98 -13.10
C VAL A 93 -15.08 -5.29 -13.13
N PHE A 94 -15.43 -6.15 -14.08
CA PHE A 94 -14.74 -7.37 -14.42
C PHE A 94 -13.94 -7.21 -15.72
N GLY A 95 -12.82 -7.92 -15.83
CA GLY A 95 -12.06 -8.13 -17.04
C GLY A 95 -12.29 -9.54 -17.56
N ARG A 96 -12.54 -9.68 -18.85
CA ARG A 96 -12.63 -10.96 -19.55
C ARG A 96 -11.60 -11.05 -20.65
N ASP A 97 -10.73 -12.06 -20.56
CA ASP A 97 -9.79 -12.36 -21.62
C ASP A 97 -10.55 -12.87 -22.86
N THR A 98 -10.36 -12.19 -23.98
CA THR A 98 -10.97 -12.57 -25.26
C THR A 98 -10.26 -13.73 -25.94
N ARG A 99 -9.09 -14.14 -25.44
CA ARG A 99 -8.39 -15.32 -25.93
C ARG A 99 -9.18 -16.58 -25.53
N HIS A 100 -9.35 -17.49 -26.48
CA HIS A 100 -9.91 -18.83 -26.27
C HIS A 100 -11.36 -18.88 -25.72
N GLY A 101 -12.18 -17.86 -25.96
CA GLY A 101 -13.61 -17.89 -25.61
C GLY A 101 -13.87 -18.00 -24.11
N ALA A 102 -13.18 -17.18 -23.30
CA ALA A 102 -13.32 -17.22 -21.84
C ALA A 102 -14.80 -17.06 -21.42
N LYS A 103 -15.21 -17.93 -20.49
CA LYS A 103 -16.56 -17.94 -19.92
C LYS A 103 -16.68 -16.91 -18.79
N PRO A 104 -17.89 -16.41 -18.46
CA PRO A 104 -18.11 -15.46 -17.36
C PRO A 104 -17.55 -15.91 -16.01
N GLY A 105 -17.52 -17.23 -15.73
CA GLY A 105 -16.89 -17.77 -14.52
C GLY A 105 -15.38 -17.55 -14.42
N ASN A 106 -14.70 -17.20 -15.52
CA ASN A 106 -13.25 -16.96 -15.56
C ASN A 106 -12.89 -15.48 -15.38
N ASP A 107 -13.88 -14.59 -15.34
CA ASP A 107 -13.66 -13.16 -15.24
C ASP A 107 -12.85 -12.77 -14.01
N VAL A 108 -12.03 -11.74 -14.15
CA VAL A 108 -11.18 -11.21 -13.09
C VAL A 108 -11.73 -9.86 -12.64
N ILE A 109 -11.89 -9.66 -11.33
CA ILE A 109 -12.29 -8.36 -10.80
C ILE A 109 -11.18 -7.32 -11.00
N LEU A 110 -11.55 -6.15 -11.50
CA LEU A 110 -10.63 -5.04 -11.78
C LEU A 110 -10.84 -3.88 -10.80
N ALA A 111 -12.09 -3.55 -10.51
CA ALA A 111 -12.45 -2.50 -9.57
C ALA A 111 -13.90 -2.63 -9.08
N TRP A 112 -14.23 -2.03 -7.95
CA TRP A 112 -15.61 -1.85 -7.49
C TRP A 112 -15.73 -0.64 -6.55
N ALA A 113 -16.87 0.03 -6.61
CA ALA A 113 -17.15 1.24 -5.86
C ALA A 113 -18.12 0.98 -4.71
N ASN A 114 -17.90 1.64 -3.58
CA ASN A 114 -18.86 1.65 -2.47
C ASN A 114 -19.18 3.10 -2.06
N GLY A 115 -20.28 3.26 -1.35
CA GLY A 115 -20.76 4.56 -0.88
C GLY A 115 -21.06 4.56 0.61
N LYS A 116 -21.59 5.69 1.07
CA LYS A 116 -21.86 5.99 2.49
C LYS A 116 -22.64 4.91 3.22
N ASP A 117 -23.60 4.26 2.56
CA ASP A 117 -24.50 3.28 3.17
C ASP A 117 -23.79 2.02 3.66
N LEU A 118 -22.54 1.79 3.23
CA LEU A 118 -21.71 0.70 3.75
C LEU A 118 -21.25 0.92 5.20
N PHE A 119 -21.19 2.19 5.64
CA PHE A 119 -20.53 2.57 6.89
C PHE A 119 -21.56 2.95 7.96
N SER A 120 -21.34 2.50 9.18
CA SER A 120 -22.19 2.90 10.30
C SER A 120 -21.96 4.37 10.67
N LYS A 121 -22.96 4.99 11.31
CA LYS A 121 -22.85 6.36 11.82
C LYS A 121 -21.69 6.51 12.82
N GLU A 122 -21.46 5.50 13.66
CA GLU A 122 -20.35 5.51 14.63
C GLU A 122 -18.99 5.57 13.92
N GLU A 123 -18.80 4.75 12.89
CA GLU A 123 -17.54 4.72 12.13
C GLU A 123 -17.32 6.02 11.34
N CYS A 124 -18.39 6.56 10.76
CA CYS A 124 -18.35 7.88 10.12
C CYS A 124 -17.93 8.96 11.11
N ASN A 125 -18.53 8.98 12.30
CA ASN A 125 -18.21 9.95 13.35
C ASN A 125 -16.74 9.83 13.82
N LYS A 126 -16.20 8.61 13.92
CA LYS A 126 -14.79 8.39 14.29
C LYS A 126 -13.84 9.00 13.27
N LEU A 127 -14.04 8.75 11.96
CA LEU A 127 -13.19 9.34 10.92
C LEU A 127 -13.37 10.86 10.83
N GLN A 128 -14.61 11.35 10.92
CA GLN A 128 -14.91 12.78 10.92
C GLN A 128 -14.17 13.47 12.08
N SER A 129 -14.29 12.95 13.31
CA SER A 129 -13.61 13.50 14.49
C SER A 129 -12.08 13.49 14.33
N ALA A 130 -11.50 12.39 13.86
CA ALA A 130 -10.06 12.29 13.61
C ALA A 130 -9.59 13.32 12.57
N THR A 131 -10.36 13.47 11.48
CA THR A 131 -10.04 14.42 10.40
C THR A 131 -10.20 15.87 10.85
N ASP A 132 -11.23 16.19 11.62
CA ASP A 132 -11.45 17.55 12.13
C ASP A 132 -10.33 18.00 13.07
N LYS A 133 -9.85 17.11 13.94
CA LYS A 133 -8.65 17.37 14.76
C LYS A 133 -7.43 17.62 13.88
N ALA A 134 -7.22 16.79 12.85
CA ALA A 134 -6.08 16.91 11.95
C ALA A 134 -6.13 18.18 11.09
N PHE A 135 -7.33 18.63 10.71
CA PHE A 135 -7.50 19.80 9.86
C PHE A 135 -7.45 21.10 10.67
N GLY A 136 -7.91 21.06 11.92
CA GLY A 136 -8.17 22.24 12.74
C GLY A 136 -9.51 22.89 12.38
N SER A 137 -9.79 24.03 13.02
CA SER A 137 -10.98 24.83 12.75
C SER A 137 -11.00 25.35 11.31
N MET A 138 -12.15 25.86 10.84
CA MET A 138 -12.23 26.43 9.48
C MET A 138 -11.30 27.63 9.29
N GLU A 139 -11.08 28.42 10.34
CA GLU A 139 -10.21 29.60 10.36
C GLU A 139 -8.72 29.22 10.32
N GLU A 140 -8.37 28.06 10.88
CA GLU A 140 -7.00 27.54 10.87
C GLU A 140 -6.59 26.93 9.51
N ARG A 141 -7.55 26.65 8.63
CA ARG A 141 -7.32 26.05 7.32
C ARG A 141 -6.98 27.11 6.29
N LYS A 142 -5.90 26.88 5.57
CA LYS A 142 -5.44 27.71 4.46
C LYS A 142 -5.43 26.88 3.19
N LYS A 143 -5.50 27.54 2.03
CA LYS A 143 -5.41 26.88 0.73
C LYS A 143 -4.22 25.90 0.67
N GLU A 144 -3.05 26.33 1.13
CA GLU A 144 -1.81 25.55 1.05
C GLU A 144 -1.47 24.75 2.32
N SER A 145 -2.30 24.79 3.39
CA SER A 145 -2.00 24.04 4.62
C SER A 145 -3.20 23.83 5.54
N VAL A 146 -3.28 22.67 6.18
CA VAL A 146 -4.14 22.37 7.33
C VAL A 146 -3.32 22.19 8.61
N ARG A 147 -3.96 22.03 9.77
CA ARG A 147 -3.27 21.99 11.07
C ARG A 147 -2.16 20.95 11.15
N PHE A 148 -2.41 19.69 10.78
CA PHE A 148 -1.41 18.64 10.95
C PHE A 148 -0.17 18.87 10.07
N GLU A 149 -0.32 19.49 8.89
CA GLU A 149 0.79 19.80 7.97
C GLU A 149 1.79 20.78 8.59
N ARG A 150 1.39 21.49 9.66
CA ARG A 150 2.22 22.44 10.41
C ARG A 150 2.90 21.83 11.64
N LEU A 151 2.63 20.56 11.96
CA LEU A 151 3.27 19.90 13.09
C LEU A 151 4.75 19.58 12.77
N PRO A 152 5.68 19.63 13.74
CA PRO A 152 7.13 19.56 13.47
C PRO A 152 7.60 18.33 12.68
N ASN A 153 6.90 17.20 12.82
CA ASN A 153 7.27 15.93 12.19
C ASN A 153 6.53 15.66 10.88
N ALA A 154 5.58 16.51 10.48
CA ALA A 154 4.85 16.36 9.24
C ALA A 154 5.78 16.61 8.06
N LYS A 155 6.10 15.55 7.31
CA LYS A 155 6.93 15.64 6.10
C LYS A 155 6.20 14.98 4.94
N PRO A 156 5.97 15.69 3.84
CA PRO A 156 5.39 15.07 2.67
C PRO A 156 6.36 14.07 2.05
N VAL A 157 5.82 13.15 1.26
CA VAL A 157 6.58 12.23 0.43
C VAL A 157 7.44 13.02 -0.55
N SER A 158 8.67 12.54 -0.79
CA SER A 158 9.60 13.17 -1.74
C SER A 158 8.93 13.42 -3.10
N GLY A 159 9.10 14.64 -3.63
CA GLY A 159 8.50 15.06 -4.90
C GLY A 159 7.05 15.54 -4.81
N SER A 160 6.42 15.48 -3.63
CA SER A 160 5.09 16.05 -3.37
C SER A 160 5.16 17.12 -2.28
N LYS A 161 4.24 18.08 -2.31
CA LYS A 161 4.08 19.06 -1.23
C LYS A 161 3.04 18.63 -0.20
N ARG A 162 2.05 17.81 -0.61
CA ARG A 162 0.84 17.53 0.20
C ARG A 162 0.36 16.07 0.13
N CYS A 163 1.28 15.15 -0.11
CA CYS A 163 1.08 13.71 0.05
C CYS A 163 1.88 13.23 1.26
N TYR A 164 1.27 12.50 2.19
CA TYR A 164 1.89 12.08 3.45
C TYR A 164 1.71 10.58 3.66
N THR A 165 2.79 9.85 3.93
CA THR A 165 2.69 8.42 4.28
C THR A 165 2.28 8.27 5.74
N PHE A 166 1.17 7.58 5.96
CA PHE A 166 0.65 7.21 7.27
C PHE A 166 0.87 5.70 7.43
N GLY A 167 1.74 5.28 8.33
CA GLY A 167 2.10 3.86 8.49
C GLY A 167 3.58 3.58 8.17
N PRO A 168 3.91 2.42 7.58
CA PRO A 168 5.29 2.08 7.26
C PRO A 168 5.77 2.64 5.92
N SER A 169 7.08 2.90 5.85
CA SER A 169 7.82 3.24 4.63
C SER A 169 8.82 2.13 4.32
N SER A 170 9.41 2.16 3.11
CA SER A 170 10.49 1.23 2.75
C SER A 170 11.72 1.95 2.25
N GLU A 171 12.89 1.47 2.64
CA GLU A 171 14.16 1.91 2.04
C GLU A 171 14.40 1.17 0.72
N TYR A 172 14.67 1.93 -0.34
CA TYR A 172 14.86 1.38 -1.68
C TYR A 172 16.15 0.56 -1.77
N GLY A 173 16.10 -0.61 -2.40
CA GLY A 173 17.26 -1.47 -2.70
C GLY A 173 17.62 -2.51 -1.63
N VAL A 174 17.12 -2.37 -0.40
CA VAL A 174 17.35 -3.32 0.72
C VAL A 174 16.04 -3.91 1.26
N ASP A 175 14.89 -3.47 0.73
CA ASP A 175 13.54 -3.90 1.11
C ASP A 175 13.29 -3.84 2.62
N ILE A 176 13.90 -2.86 3.29
CA ILE A 176 13.70 -2.62 4.72
C ILE A 176 12.38 -1.92 4.92
N VAL A 177 11.56 -2.44 5.81
CA VAL A 177 10.25 -1.90 6.16
C VAL A 177 10.21 -1.54 7.64
N ALA A 178 9.85 -0.30 7.91
CA ALA A 178 9.70 0.26 9.25
C ALA A 178 8.51 1.23 9.29
N PRO A 179 7.91 1.53 10.45
CA PRO A 179 7.11 2.73 10.63
C PRO A 179 7.85 3.96 10.07
N CYS A 180 7.13 4.92 9.49
CA CYS A 180 7.76 6.12 8.93
C CYS A 180 8.61 6.85 9.97
N SER A 181 9.76 7.39 9.55
CA SER A 181 10.68 8.12 10.45
C SER A 181 10.05 9.38 11.06
N THR A 182 9.00 9.91 10.46
CA THR A 182 8.16 11.01 10.97
C THR A 182 7.37 10.62 12.22
N LEU A 183 7.19 9.33 12.49
CA LEU A 183 6.44 8.81 13.64
C LEU A 183 7.33 8.53 14.86
N LYS A 184 8.61 8.87 14.77
CA LYS A 184 9.54 8.73 15.88
C LYS A 184 9.13 9.59 17.07
N CYS A 185 9.21 8.99 18.25
CA CYS A 185 9.11 9.68 19.52
C CYS A 185 10.35 10.55 19.76
N ASP A 186 10.17 11.61 20.55
CA ASP A 186 11.25 12.50 20.95
C ASP A 186 12.34 11.78 21.77
N LYS A 187 13.50 12.43 21.86
CA LYS A 187 14.63 11.85 22.56
C LYS A 187 14.32 11.66 24.04
N GLY A 188 14.46 10.43 24.54
CA GLY A 188 14.17 10.09 25.95
C GLY A 188 12.69 9.95 26.28
N SER A 189 11.79 10.06 25.30
CA SER A 189 10.35 9.87 25.50
C SER A 189 9.85 8.58 24.83
N THR A 190 8.92 7.92 25.50
CA THR A 190 8.09 6.82 24.95
C THR A 190 6.72 7.33 24.49
N GLU A 191 6.41 8.60 24.74
CA GLU A 191 5.15 9.19 24.34
C GLU A 191 5.12 9.49 22.84
N LEU A 192 3.95 9.30 22.23
CA LEU A 192 3.70 9.69 20.85
C LEU A 192 3.68 11.22 20.73
N THR A 193 4.37 11.74 19.72
CA THR A 193 4.26 13.14 19.32
C THR A 193 2.83 13.48 18.87
N GLU A 194 2.47 14.76 18.84
CA GLU A 194 1.14 15.18 18.36
C GLU A 194 0.86 14.72 16.91
N TYR A 195 1.89 14.74 16.05
CA TYR A 195 1.79 14.22 14.69
C TYR A 195 1.52 12.70 14.70
N ALA A 196 2.27 11.93 15.49
CA ALA A 196 2.07 10.49 15.58
C ALA A 196 0.68 10.13 16.15
N LYS A 197 0.17 10.89 17.12
CA LYS A 197 -1.22 10.75 17.64
C LYS A 197 -2.25 11.03 16.54
N THR A 198 -2.06 12.10 15.76
CA THR A 198 -2.94 12.45 14.64
C THR A 198 -2.98 11.35 13.57
N VAL A 199 -1.81 10.81 13.21
CA VAL A 199 -1.69 9.69 12.28
C VAL A 199 -2.39 8.45 12.84
N LYS A 200 -2.19 8.13 14.13
CA LYS A 200 -2.83 6.99 14.79
C LYS A 200 -4.36 7.10 14.76
N ASP A 201 -4.92 8.27 15.09
CA ASP A 201 -6.38 8.51 15.10
C ASP A 201 -6.98 8.29 13.69
N ILE A 202 -6.35 8.87 12.65
CA ILE A 202 -6.81 8.70 11.26
C ILE A 202 -6.67 7.25 10.80
N LEU A 203 -5.49 6.64 11.02
CA LEU A 203 -5.23 5.25 10.64
C LEU A 203 -6.24 4.30 11.26
N SER A 204 -6.54 4.47 12.55
CA SER A 204 -7.45 3.59 13.28
C SER A 204 -8.87 3.68 12.74
N ALA A 205 -9.33 4.88 12.38
CA ALA A 205 -10.65 5.08 11.81
C ALA A 205 -10.74 4.57 10.35
N VAL A 206 -9.80 4.97 9.49
CA VAL A 206 -9.89 4.66 8.04
C VAL A 206 -9.61 3.19 7.73
N SER A 207 -8.76 2.52 8.50
CA SER A 207 -8.42 1.11 8.22
C SER A 207 -9.63 0.19 8.35
N ILE A 208 -10.55 0.50 9.27
CA ILE A 208 -11.83 -0.22 9.42
C ILE A 208 -12.68 -0.04 8.14
N LEU A 209 -12.84 1.21 7.70
CA LEU A 209 -13.65 1.55 6.52
C LEU A 209 -13.08 0.95 5.23
N ALA A 210 -11.75 1.01 5.06
CA ALA A 210 -11.06 0.46 3.91
C ALA A 210 -11.23 -1.06 3.82
N VAL A 211 -11.09 -1.77 4.95
CA VAL A 211 -11.30 -3.23 5.01
C VAL A 211 -12.75 -3.58 4.72
N LYS A 212 -13.72 -2.90 5.34
CA LYS A 212 -15.15 -3.10 5.03
C LYS A 212 -15.47 -2.89 3.55
N SER A 213 -14.91 -1.83 2.97
CA SER A 213 -15.01 -1.54 1.53
C SER A 213 -14.41 -2.64 0.68
N LEU A 214 -13.30 -3.24 1.10
CA LEU A 214 -12.68 -4.36 0.39
C LEU A 214 -13.52 -5.65 0.53
N GLU A 215 -14.13 -5.87 1.70
CA GLU A 215 -14.91 -7.07 2.02
C GLU A 215 -16.24 -7.18 1.26
N THR A 216 -16.65 -6.13 0.53
CA THR A 216 -17.76 -6.23 -0.43
C THR A 216 -17.37 -6.91 -1.75
N GLY A 217 -16.08 -7.19 -1.96
CA GLY A 217 -15.58 -7.91 -3.11
C GLY A 217 -15.84 -9.42 -3.09
N PRO A 218 -15.44 -10.16 -4.13
CA PRO A 218 -15.64 -11.61 -4.22
C PRO A 218 -14.83 -12.37 -3.16
N SER A 219 -15.52 -13.08 -2.25
CA SER A 219 -14.93 -13.77 -1.11
C SER A 219 -13.77 -14.71 -1.47
N GLU A 220 -13.88 -15.46 -2.57
CA GLU A 220 -12.81 -16.35 -3.06
C GLU A 220 -11.47 -15.63 -3.21
N VAL A 221 -11.47 -14.42 -3.77
CA VAL A 221 -10.26 -13.62 -3.98
C VAL A 221 -9.75 -13.08 -2.64
N LEU A 222 -10.67 -12.59 -1.80
CA LEU A 222 -10.34 -12.02 -0.51
C LEU A 222 -9.73 -13.06 0.45
N ASP A 223 -10.28 -14.28 0.48
CA ASP A 223 -9.79 -15.39 1.29
C ASP A 223 -8.37 -15.80 0.89
N ILE A 224 -8.05 -15.79 -0.40
CA ILE A 224 -6.70 -16.06 -0.91
C ILE A 224 -5.71 -14.99 -0.42
N ILE A 225 -6.07 -13.71 -0.53
CA ILE A 225 -5.22 -12.60 -0.06
C ILE A 225 -5.06 -12.67 1.47
N LYS A 226 -6.15 -12.89 2.21
CA LYS A 226 -6.14 -13.00 3.67
C LYS A 226 -5.26 -14.17 4.13
N GLY A 227 -5.35 -15.32 3.48
CA GLY A 227 -4.48 -16.47 3.72
C GLY A 227 -3.00 -16.11 3.53
N GLN A 228 -2.64 -15.46 2.42
CA GLN A 228 -1.26 -15.02 2.17
C GLN A 228 -0.76 -14.04 3.26
N THR A 229 -1.56 -13.03 3.61
CA THR A 229 -1.11 -12.06 4.62
C THR A 229 -1.00 -12.66 6.03
N ASN A 230 -1.78 -13.69 6.33
CA ASN A 230 -1.60 -14.49 7.55
C ASN A 230 -0.31 -15.33 7.50
N VAL A 231 0.01 -15.95 6.34
CA VAL A 231 1.24 -16.73 6.14
C VAL A 231 2.48 -15.89 6.39
N ILE A 232 2.51 -14.64 5.96
CA ILE A 232 3.67 -13.76 6.13
C ILE A 232 3.65 -12.97 7.45
N GLY A 233 2.54 -12.98 8.19
CA GLY A 233 2.43 -12.23 9.44
C GLY A 233 2.43 -10.74 9.25
N MET A 234 1.76 -10.28 8.21
CA MET A 234 1.74 -8.87 7.85
C MET A 234 1.23 -8.04 9.05
N PRO A 235 1.97 -6.99 9.47
CA PRO A 235 1.52 -6.09 10.54
C PRO A 235 0.14 -5.50 10.23
N ARG A 236 -0.78 -5.58 11.20
CA ARG A 236 -2.17 -5.12 11.07
C ARG A 236 -2.29 -3.64 11.43
N ILE A 237 -2.08 -2.77 10.45
CA ILE A 237 -1.99 -1.31 10.63
C ILE A 237 -3.37 -0.69 10.91
N GLY A 238 -3.43 0.18 11.92
CA GLY A 238 -4.61 0.96 12.33
C GLY A 238 -5.72 0.14 12.99
N TYR A 239 -5.99 -1.05 12.47
CA TYR A 239 -7.07 -1.92 12.90
C TYR A 239 -6.59 -3.38 12.91
N GLU A 240 -6.92 -4.14 13.95
CA GLU A 240 -6.50 -5.53 14.08
C GLU A 240 -7.01 -6.41 12.92
N GLY A 241 -8.22 -6.13 12.44
CA GLY A 241 -8.79 -6.80 11.27
C GLY A 241 -8.25 -6.30 9.94
N ASN A 242 -7.27 -5.38 9.90
CA ASN A 242 -6.65 -4.92 8.66
C ASN A 242 -5.73 -5.98 8.06
N TRP A 243 -6.35 -6.91 7.34
CA TRP A 243 -5.63 -8.01 6.72
C TRP A 243 -5.06 -7.67 5.34
N ALA A 244 -5.40 -6.52 4.74
CA ALA A 244 -5.14 -6.25 3.34
C ALA A 244 -4.16 -5.10 3.08
N PHE A 245 -4.15 -4.07 3.94
CA PHE A 245 -3.48 -2.81 3.65
C PHE A 245 -2.31 -2.57 4.61
N PRO A 246 -1.09 -2.97 4.25
CA PRO A 246 0.09 -2.72 5.05
C PRO A 246 0.54 -1.26 5.06
N ALA A 247 0.03 -0.41 4.18
CA ALA A 247 0.44 1.00 4.08
C ALA A 247 -0.75 1.91 3.74
N VAL A 248 -0.69 3.15 4.21
CA VAL A 248 -1.68 4.19 3.94
C VAL A 248 -0.97 5.48 3.53
N GLN A 249 -1.54 6.21 2.59
CA GLN A 249 -1.11 7.55 2.19
C GLN A 249 -2.30 8.50 2.22
N VAL A 250 -2.04 9.73 2.63
CA VAL A 250 -3.00 10.83 2.63
C VAL A 250 -2.61 11.82 1.54
N ASN A 251 -3.56 12.20 0.71
CA ASN A 251 -3.42 13.16 -0.38
C ASN A 251 -4.39 14.33 -0.17
N LEU A 252 -3.85 15.54 -0.01
CA LEU A 252 -4.63 16.76 0.18
C LEU A 252 -4.67 17.62 -1.08
N ALA A 253 -5.88 17.99 -1.51
CA ALA A 253 -6.09 18.94 -2.59
C ALA A 253 -6.98 20.08 -2.13
N ALA A 254 -6.53 21.32 -2.30
CA ALA A 254 -7.40 22.48 -2.12
C ALA A 254 -8.31 22.67 -3.34
N ALA A 255 -9.48 23.29 -3.13
CA ALA A 255 -10.35 23.67 -4.23
C ALA A 255 -9.70 24.74 -5.12
N ASN A 256 -9.81 24.54 -6.42
CA ASN A 256 -9.42 25.51 -7.44
C ASN A 256 -10.63 26.31 -7.91
N ALA A 257 -10.38 27.44 -8.56
CA ALA A 257 -11.44 28.16 -9.23
C ALA A 257 -11.93 27.34 -10.43
N TRP A 258 -13.21 27.51 -10.76
CA TRP A 258 -13.86 26.87 -11.90
C TRP A 258 -13.04 27.00 -13.18
N GLU A 259 -12.97 25.92 -13.98
CA GLU A 259 -12.35 25.88 -15.32
C GLU A 259 -10.89 26.33 -15.41
N THR A 260 -10.17 26.37 -14.28
CA THR A 260 -8.73 26.69 -14.31
C THR A 260 -7.90 25.62 -14.99
N GLY A 261 -8.45 24.41 -15.22
CA GLY A 261 -7.71 23.26 -15.76
C GLY A 261 -6.51 22.89 -14.90
N ALA A 262 -6.51 23.30 -13.62
CA ALA A 262 -5.35 23.22 -12.75
C ALA A 262 -5.03 21.76 -12.42
N SER A 263 -3.87 21.31 -12.91
CA SER A 263 -3.33 19.98 -12.62
C SER A 263 -3.00 19.84 -11.13
N LEU A 264 -3.27 18.66 -10.57
CA LEU A 264 -2.80 18.30 -9.23
C LEU A 264 -1.28 18.11 -9.19
N GLU A 265 -0.60 17.96 -10.33
CA GLU A 265 0.83 17.71 -10.44
C GLU A 265 1.68 18.80 -9.73
N GLY A 266 1.25 20.07 -9.77
CA GLY A 266 1.98 21.15 -9.11
C GLY A 266 1.99 21.09 -7.56
N VAL A 267 1.05 20.34 -6.97
CA VAL A 267 0.87 20.19 -5.52
C VAL A 267 1.25 18.79 -5.05
N MET A 268 0.92 17.77 -5.83
CA MET A 268 1.09 16.35 -5.48
C MET A 268 2.26 15.68 -6.22
N GLY A 269 2.94 16.39 -7.13
CA GLY A 269 3.99 15.80 -7.97
C GLY A 269 3.45 14.66 -8.83
N ALA A 270 4.19 13.55 -8.88
CA ALA A 270 3.81 12.36 -9.64
C ALA A 270 2.43 11.80 -9.26
N PHE A 271 1.99 11.95 -7.99
CA PHE A 271 0.68 11.49 -7.53
C PHE A 271 -0.49 12.33 -8.09
N GLY A 272 -0.21 13.54 -8.60
CA GLY A 272 -1.18 14.40 -9.26
C GLY A 272 -1.24 14.22 -10.78
N ALA A 273 -0.32 13.44 -11.35
CA ALA A 273 -0.23 13.12 -12.77
C ALA A 273 -0.77 11.71 -13.06
N PRO A 274 -1.05 11.34 -14.33
CA PRO A 274 -1.27 9.94 -14.71
C PRO A 274 -0.11 9.06 -14.24
N HIS A 275 -0.39 8.03 -13.44
CA HIS A 275 0.61 7.07 -12.96
C HIS A 275 0.01 5.70 -12.68
N GLY A 276 0.86 4.72 -12.42
CA GLY A 276 0.47 3.43 -11.86
C GLY A 276 1.50 3.00 -10.82
N ASP A 277 1.02 2.37 -9.76
CA ASP A 277 1.80 2.00 -8.58
C ASP A 277 2.51 0.67 -8.82
N ASP A 278 3.74 0.73 -9.33
CA ASP A 278 4.53 -0.46 -9.68
C ASP A 278 4.96 -1.30 -8.45
N LYS A 279 4.73 -0.78 -7.24
CA LYS A 279 5.01 -1.42 -5.95
C LYS A 279 3.78 -2.03 -5.28
N ASP A 280 2.62 -1.97 -5.91
CA ASP A 280 1.44 -2.68 -5.44
C ASP A 280 1.52 -4.17 -5.79
N ALA A 281 1.06 -5.00 -4.87
CA ALA A 281 1.06 -6.45 -4.97
C ALA A 281 0.15 -6.95 -6.09
N GLU A 282 0.66 -7.84 -6.94
CA GLU A 282 -0.17 -8.48 -7.97
C GLU A 282 -1.34 -9.26 -7.34
N GLY A 283 -2.54 -9.10 -7.90
CA GLY A 283 -3.75 -9.79 -7.40
C GLY A 283 -4.35 -9.16 -6.15
N CYS A 284 -3.78 -8.07 -5.63
CA CYS A 284 -4.36 -7.28 -4.55
C CYS A 284 -4.93 -5.95 -5.06
N PHE A 285 -5.66 -5.26 -4.18
CA PHE A 285 -6.36 -4.02 -4.49
C PHE A 285 -5.93 -2.92 -3.53
N SER A 286 -5.76 -1.73 -4.09
CA SER A 286 -5.72 -0.47 -3.36
C SER A 286 -7.13 0.02 -3.12
N ASN A 287 -7.34 0.68 -1.99
CA ASN A 287 -8.58 1.35 -1.64
C ASN A 287 -8.34 2.86 -1.63
N LEU A 288 -9.04 3.58 -2.49
CA LEU A 288 -9.17 5.02 -2.42
C LEU A 288 -10.42 5.34 -1.60
N PHE A 289 -10.27 6.14 -0.55
CA PHE A 289 -11.35 6.68 0.26
C PHE A 289 -11.42 8.19 0.06
N ALA A 290 -12.52 8.68 -0.50
CA ALA A 290 -12.76 10.09 -0.73
C ALA A 290 -13.49 10.72 0.47
N PHE A 291 -12.88 11.75 1.04
CA PHE A 291 -13.43 12.48 2.17
C PHE A 291 -13.32 14.01 1.98
N PRO A 292 -13.95 14.58 0.94
CA PRO A 292 -14.02 16.02 0.78
C PRO A 292 -14.65 16.72 1.99
N GLN A 293 -13.99 17.79 2.44
CA GLN A 293 -14.56 18.82 3.32
C GLN A 293 -14.72 20.10 2.49
N LEU A 294 -15.77 20.12 1.67
CA LEU A 294 -16.05 21.18 0.70
C LEU A 294 -17.37 21.89 1.04
N PRO A 295 -17.49 23.20 0.78
CA PRO A 295 -18.76 23.91 0.91
C PRO A 295 -19.83 23.36 -0.05
N PRO A 296 -21.12 23.58 0.25
CA PRO A 296 -22.20 23.21 -0.66
C PRO A 296 -22.02 23.77 -2.08
N GLY A 297 -22.31 22.96 -3.09
CA GLY A 297 -22.22 23.33 -4.51
C GLY A 297 -20.82 23.21 -5.12
N TYR A 298 -19.77 22.95 -4.33
CA TYR A 298 -18.45 22.66 -4.86
C TYR A 298 -18.44 21.31 -5.57
N ASP A 299 -17.63 21.22 -6.62
CA ASP A 299 -17.39 19.96 -7.30
C ASP A 299 -16.23 19.22 -6.61
N PRO A 300 -16.42 17.96 -6.17
CA PRO A 300 -15.38 17.20 -5.48
C PRO A 300 -14.28 16.66 -6.40
N GLY A 301 -14.47 16.71 -7.72
CA GLY A 301 -13.60 16.10 -8.72
C GLY A 301 -13.89 14.61 -8.94
N ARG A 302 -13.10 13.98 -9.80
CA ARG A 302 -13.21 12.57 -10.20
C ARG A 302 -11.89 11.85 -10.04
N PHE A 303 -11.97 10.52 -9.93
CA PHE A 303 -10.82 9.63 -10.00
C PHE A 303 -11.04 8.57 -11.08
N PHE A 304 -10.03 8.37 -11.92
CA PHE A 304 -10.12 7.63 -13.17
C PHE A 304 -9.21 6.41 -13.15
N LEU A 305 -9.70 5.30 -13.69
CA LEU A 305 -8.86 4.20 -14.18
C LEU A 305 -8.75 4.38 -15.70
N LEU A 306 -7.68 5.06 -16.12
CA LEU A 306 -7.61 5.79 -17.39
C LEU A 306 -7.82 4.89 -18.60
N TRP A 307 -7.08 3.78 -18.71
CA TRP A 307 -7.21 2.87 -19.85
C TRP A 307 -8.48 2.04 -19.82
N LEU A 308 -8.99 1.73 -18.62
CA LEU A 308 -10.30 1.07 -18.50
C LEU A 308 -11.45 1.99 -18.91
N GLY A 309 -11.23 3.30 -19.00
CA GLY A 309 -12.26 4.27 -19.37
C GLY A 309 -13.39 4.31 -18.34
N VAL A 310 -13.06 4.19 -17.05
CA VAL A 310 -14.03 4.25 -15.94
C VAL A 310 -13.60 5.28 -14.90
N TYR A 311 -14.55 5.85 -14.16
CA TYR A 311 -14.28 6.80 -13.08
C TYR A 311 -15.32 6.75 -11.97
N ILE A 312 -14.97 7.31 -10.81
CA ILE A 312 -15.92 7.65 -9.73
C ILE A 312 -15.92 9.16 -9.48
N THR A 313 -17.02 9.69 -8.95
CA THR A 313 -17.06 11.03 -8.36
C THR A 313 -16.54 10.96 -6.92
N LEU A 314 -15.69 11.90 -6.52
CA LEU A 314 -15.01 11.87 -5.23
C LEU A 314 -15.84 12.47 -4.09
N ASP A 315 -17.13 12.13 -4.05
CA ASP A 315 -18.06 12.56 -3.01
C ASP A 315 -17.64 12.05 -1.63
N GLN A 316 -18.22 12.66 -0.59
CA GLN A 316 -17.97 12.25 0.78
C GLN A 316 -18.41 10.80 1.00
N TRP A 317 -17.51 9.98 1.59
CA TRP A 317 -17.73 8.56 1.89
C TRP A 317 -17.71 7.64 0.66
N THR A 318 -17.30 8.13 -0.50
CA THR A 318 -17.11 7.27 -1.69
C THR A 318 -15.80 6.52 -1.58
N THR A 319 -15.83 5.23 -1.89
CA THR A 319 -14.62 4.42 -2.00
C THR A 319 -14.52 3.72 -3.34
N LEU A 320 -13.28 3.49 -3.78
CA LEU A 320 -12.96 2.66 -4.93
C LEU A 320 -11.91 1.65 -4.52
N ASN A 321 -12.21 0.36 -4.64
CA ASN A 321 -11.20 -0.67 -4.64
C ASN A 321 -10.77 -0.93 -6.08
N PHE A 322 -9.48 -0.90 -6.36
CA PHE A 322 -8.93 -1.05 -7.71
C PHE A 322 -7.50 -1.58 -7.64
N SER A 323 -6.94 -2.06 -8.75
CA SER A 323 -5.50 -2.34 -8.79
C SER A 323 -4.72 -1.05 -9.06
N GLY A 324 -3.90 -0.60 -8.11
CA GLY A 324 -3.03 0.58 -8.29
C GLY A 324 -2.03 0.44 -9.45
N ARG A 325 -1.77 -0.79 -9.91
CA ARG A 325 -0.86 -1.06 -11.04
C ARG A 325 -1.35 -0.57 -12.40
N GLN A 326 -2.62 -0.20 -12.52
CA GLN A 326 -3.18 0.37 -13.75
C GLN A 326 -3.00 1.89 -13.77
N ALA A 327 -2.85 2.48 -14.96
CA ALA A 327 -2.79 3.93 -15.07
C ALA A 327 -4.07 4.58 -14.52
N HIS A 328 -3.89 5.47 -13.56
CA HIS A 328 -4.96 6.16 -12.86
C HIS A 328 -4.55 7.60 -12.50
N GLY A 329 -5.51 8.38 -12.04
CA GLY A 329 -5.30 9.76 -11.63
C GLY A 329 -6.63 10.44 -11.28
N GLY A 330 -6.58 11.67 -10.77
CA GLY A 330 -7.79 12.40 -10.42
C GLY A 330 -7.73 13.88 -10.75
N THR A 331 -8.88 14.52 -10.83
CA THR A 331 -9.00 15.97 -11.00
C THR A 331 -8.98 16.67 -9.65
N ALA A 332 -8.68 17.96 -9.60
CA ALA A 332 -8.81 18.77 -8.39
C ALA A 332 -10.30 19.03 -8.05
N PRO A 333 -10.64 19.30 -6.78
CA PRO A 333 -11.95 19.87 -6.46
C PRO A 333 -12.05 21.30 -6.98
N GLU A 334 -13.25 21.76 -7.32
CA GLU A 334 -13.49 23.07 -7.94
C GLU A 334 -14.62 23.83 -7.23
N ALA A 335 -14.46 25.14 -7.09
CA ALA A 335 -15.53 26.04 -6.69
C ALA A 335 -16.55 26.23 -7.83
N PRO A 336 -17.79 26.63 -7.54
CA PRO A 336 -18.77 27.00 -8.56
C PRO A 336 -18.27 28.13 -9.49
N PRO A 337 -18.84 28.26 -10.70
CA PRO A 337 -18.52 29.37 -11.61
C PRO A 337 -18.64 30.74 -10.93
N GLY A 338 -17.64 31.59 -11.11
CA GLY A 338 -17.58 32.94 -10.54
C GLY A 338 -17.31 33.01 -9.02
N VAL A 339 -17.12 31.87 -8.35
CA VAL A 339 -16.85 31.82 -6.90
C VAL A 339 -15.37 31.66 -6.64
N THR A 340 -14.80 32.55 -5.82
CA THR A 340 -13.44 32.38 -5.29
C THR A 340 -13.41 31.19 -4.34
N PRO A 341 -12.48 30.22 -4.53
CA PRO A 341 -12.40 29.05 -3.66
C PRO A 341 -12.16 29.44 -2.20
N ALA A 342 -12.97 28.87 -1.31
CA ALA A 342 -12.82 29.08 0.11
C ALA A 342 -11.50 28.44 0.61
N PRO A 343 -10.70 29.12 1.46
CA PRO A 343 -9.42 28.57 1.95
C PRO A 343 -9.53 27.23 2.67
N HIS A 344 -10.69 26.99 3.32
CA HIS A 344 -10.99 25.76 4.05
C HIS A 344 -11.53 24.62 3.17
N ALA A 345 -11.83 24.87 1.89
CA ALA A 345 -12.33 23.87 0.96
C ALA A 345 -11.19 22.92 0.56
N GLN A 346 -11.15 21.76 1.21
CA GLN A 346 -10.07 20.79 1.07
C GLN A 346 -10.67 19.40 0.79
N ARG A 347 -10.11 18.70 -0.20
CA ARG A 347 -10.37 17.28 -0.41
C ARG A 347 -9.31 16.45 0.28
N PHE A 348 -9.77 15.53 1.12
CA PHE A 348 -8.96 14.55 1.82
C PHE A 348 -9.15 13.18 1.16
N ASN A 349 -8.17 12.74 0.39
CA ASN A 349 -8.16 11.40 -0.15
C ASN A 349 -7.21 10.54 0.67
N ILE A 350 -7.70 9.40 1.15
CA ILE A 350 -6.90 8.44 1.90
C ILE A 350 -6.76 7.18 1.04
N VAL A 351 -5.54 6.76 0.78
CA VAL A 351 -5.22 5.62 -0.08
C VAL A 351 -4.59 4.53 0.78
N SER A 352 -5.29 3.42 0.96
CA SER A 352 -4.78 2.23 1.64
C SER A 352 -4.35 1.22 0.58
N TYR A 353 -3.09 0.79 0.56
CA TYR A 353 -2.54 0.07 -0.59
C TYR A 353 -1.72 -1.19 -0.24
N PRO A 354 -1.75 -2.21 -1.11
CA PRO A 354 -1.19 -3.53 -0.86
C PRO A 354 0.29 -3.57 -1.26
N LYS A 355 1.18 -3.01 -0.45
CA LYS A 355 2.61 -2.95 -0.80
C LYS A 355 3.23 -4.33 -1.05
N GLU A 356 3.73 -4.56 -2.27
CA GLU A 356 4.29 -5.84 -2.76
C GLU A 356 5.37 -6.38 -1.82
N THR A 357 6.31 -5.55 -1.36
CA THR A 357 7.40 -6.01 -0.47
C THR A 357 6.87 -6.64 0.82
N MET A 358 5.76 -6.12 1.36
CA MET A 358 5.17 -6.62 2.60
C MET A 358 4.23 -7.80 2.38
N ILE A 359 3.59 -7.92 1.21
CA ILE A 359 2.63 -9.00 0.89
C ILE A 359 3.30 -10.25 0.31
N SER A 360 4.37 -10.07 -0.46
CA SER A 360 5.15 -11.18 -1.05
C SER A 360 5.97 -11.95 0.00
N GLY A 361 6.15 -11.41 1.21
CA GLY A 361 7.05 -11.96 2.23
C GLY A 361 8.53 -11.65 1.97
N CYS A 362 8.84 -10.67 1.11
CA CYS A 362 10.22 -10.26 0.82
C CYS A 362 10.73 -9.10 1.70
N ALA A 363 9.90 -8.54 2.57
CA ALA A 363 10.27 -7.44 3.45
C ALA A 363 11.27 -7.85 4.53
N ASN A 364 12.26 -7.00 4.77
CA ASN A 364 13.13 -7.05 5.94
C ASN A 364 12.59 -6.06 6.99
N TYR A 365 12.12 -6.55 8.14
CA TYR A 365 11.55 -5.69 9.17
C TYR A 365 12.59 -5.22 10.19
N THR A 366 12.67 -3.90 10.45
CA THR A 366 13.48 -3.38 11.58
C THR A 366 12.75 -3.62 12.90
N MET A 367 13.03 -4.74 13.55
CA MET A 367 12.35 -5.15 14.79
C MET A 367 12.58 -4.16 15.94
N ALA A 368 13.84 -4.02 16.36
CA ALA A 368 14.27 -3.25 17.52
C ALA A 368 15.70 -2.72 17.34
N ALA A 369 16.12 -1.83 18.25
CA ALA A 369 17.49 -1.32 18.32
C ALA A 369 18.25 -1.97 19.47
N ARG A 370 19.54 -2.24 19.25
CA ARG A 370 20.44 -2.70 20.31
C ARG A 370 20.76 -1.52 21.25
N PRO A 371 20.75 -1.70 22.59
CA PRO A 371 21.35 -0.74 23.49
C PRO A 371 22.84 -0.60 23.17
N THR A 372 23.31 0.62 22.94
CA THR A 372 24.75 0.89 22.76
C THR A 372 25.13 2.07 23.65
N ASP A 373 26.26 1.98 24.34
CA ASP A 373 26.70 3.05 25.26
C ASP A 373 27.33 4.26 24.53
N GLU A 374 27.62 4.13 23.22
CA GLU A 374 28.24 5.20 22.43
C GLU A 374 27.45 5.52 21.14
N PRO A 375 26.64 6.60 21.12
CA PRO A 375 25.87 7.01 19.95
C PRO A 375 26.77 7.46 18.77
N LYS A 376 28.05 7.74 19.03
CA LYS A 376 29.00 8.30 18.05
C LYS A 376 29.80 7.26 17.26
N LYS A 377 29.84 5.98 17.66
CA LYS A 377 30.58 4.92 16.92
C LYS A 377 29.69 3.96 16.11
N ALA A 378 28.37 4.03 16.27
CA ALA A 378 27.41 3.32 15.41
C ALA A 378 27.45 3.81 13.94
N THR A 379 28.09 4.94 13.68
CA THR A 379 28.33 5.52 12.33
C THR A 379 29.66 5.09 11.71
N SER A 380 30.38 4.12 12.28
CA SER A 380 31.67 3.66 11.71
C SER A 380 31.48 2.92 10.37
N ALA A 381 31.68 3.69 9.30
CA ALA A 381 32.16 3.31 7.95
C ALA A 381 31.43 2.22 7.14
N HIS A 382 30.45 1.48 7.66
CA HIS A 382 29.84 0.35 6.93
C HIS A 382 28.30 0.26 7.00
N GLY A 383 27.59 1.21 7.62
CA GLY A 383 26.12 1.29 7.49
C GLY A 383 25.32 0.05 7.89
N LYS A 384 25.90 -0.87 8.67
CA LYS A 384 25.27 -2.13 9.10
C LYS A 384 24.57 -1.94 10.45
N GLU A 385 23.50 -1.16 10.46
CA GLU A 385 22.52 -1.17 11.55
C GLU A 385 21.72 -2.49 11.47
N VAL A 386 21.80 -3.31 12.52
CA VAL A 386 21.01 -4.55 12.77
C VAL A 386 20.83 -5.47 11.54
N TYR A 387 21.95 -5.81 10.87
CA TYR A 387 22.02 -6.94 9.92
C TYR A 387 23.05 -8.00 10.33
N ARG A 388 23.74 -7.76 11.44
CA ARG A 388 24.72 -8.69 11.99
C ARG A 388 24.11 -9.27 13.25
N THR A 389 24.03 -10.60 13.28
CA THR A 389 23.92 -11.48 14.45
C THR A 389 23.88 -10.70 15.75
N ALA A 390 22.74 -10.74 16.46
CA ALA A 390 22.65 -10.19 17.80
C ALA A 390 23.80 -10.77 18.64
N GLN A 391 24.85 -9.98 18.88
CA GLN A 391 25.89 -10.37 19.81
C GLN A 391 25.29 -10.18 21.19
N ILE A 392 25.00 -11.30 21.85
CA ILE A 392 24.62 -11.30 23.26
C ILE A 392 25.87 -10.87 24.03
N THR A 393 25.85 -9.67 24.58
CA THR A 393 26.76 -9.28 25.66
C THR A 393 26.15 -9.76 26.97
N ASN A 394 26.96 -10.25 27.90
CA ASN A 394 26.51 -10.55 29.25
C ASN A 394 25.73 -9.34 29.79
N SER A 395 24.47 -9.56 30.16
CA SER A 395 23.66 -8.52 30.79
C SER A 395 24.25 -8.23 32.16
N ASN A 396 24.78 -7.01 32.34
CA ASN A 396 24.77 -6.43 33.68
C ASN A 396 23.31 -6.08 33.98
N ASP A 397 22.85 -6.29 35.22
CA ASP A 397 21.44 -6.14 35.61
C ASP A 397 20.85 -4.73 35.35
N ASP A 398 21.72 -3.73 35.09
CA ASP A 398 21.35 -2.40 34.62
C ASP A 398 21.11 -2.36 33.10
N ILE A 399 19.96 -2.86 32.65
CA ILE A 399 19.50 -2.65 31.28
C ILE A 399 19.08 -1.19 31.12
N THR A 400 20.02 -0.33 30.74
CA THR A 400 19.72 1.04 30.34
C THR A 400 18.83 1.02 29.09
N PRO A 401 17.72 1.79 29.03
CA PRO A 401 16.89 1.86 27.83
C PRO A 401 17.75 2.17 26.60
N PRO A 402 17.52 1.49 25.46
CA PRO A 402 18.38 1.66 24.29
C PRO A 402 18.44 3.13 23.87
N LEU A 403 19.66 3.62 23.61
CA LEU A 403 19.84 4.87 22.88
C LEU A 403 19.05 4.83 21.58
N LEU A 404 18.49 5.97 21.22
CA LEU A 404 17.54 6.08 20.12
C LEU A 404 18.21 5.68 18.79
N PRO A 405 17.69 4.67 18.08
CA PRO A 405 18.22 4.33 16.76
C PRO A 405 18.03 5.49 15.77
N ASN A 406 18.91 5.59 14.77
CA ASN A 406 18.71 6.52 13.64
C ASN A 406 17.55 6.09 12.75
N ARG A 407 17.25 4.79 12.68
CA ARG A 407 16.07 4.20 12.00
C ARG A 407 14.88 4.05 12.94
N ALA A 408 13.67 4.03 12.40
CA ALA A 408 12.49 3.64 13.15
C ALA A 408 12.45 2.10 13.26
N CYS A 409 11.85 1.59 14.33
CA CYS A 409 11.68 0.17 14.55
C CYS A 409 10.25 -0.17 14.98
N TRP A 410 9.81 -1.38 14.65
CA TRP A 410 8.45 -1.84 14.92
C TRP A 410 8.13 -1.90 16.41
N PHE A 411 9.08 -2.28 17.26
CA PHE A 411 8.78 -2.47 18.68
C PHE A 411 8.54 -1.14 19.41
N ARG A 412 9.08 -0.03 18.90
CA ARG A 412 8.91 1.29 19.49
C ARG A 412 7.90 2.13 18.73
N GLU A 413 8.20 2.45 17.48
CA GLU A 413 7.33 3.29 16.65
C GLU A 413 6.10 2.54 16.12
N GLY A 414 6.03 1.22 16.28
CA GLY A 414 4.82 0.45 15.94
C GLY A 414 3.60 0.88 16.76
N THR A 415 3.78 1.40 17.98
CA THR A 415 2.70 1.93 18.82
C THR A 415 1.91 3.09 18.20
N ALA A 416 2.51 3.80 17.22
CA ALA A 416 1.89 4.87 16.47
C ALA A 416 0.99 4.38 15.32
N VAL A 417 1.14 3.12 14.89
CA VAL A 417 0.50 2.58 13.68
C VAL A 417 -0.21 1.25 13.89
N LEU A 418 0.06 0.55 14.99
CA LEU A 418 -0.56 -0.72 15.36
C LEU A 418 -1.42 -0.54 16.62
N PRO A 419 -2.62 -1.12 16.67
CA PRO A 419 -3.30 -1.41 17.93
C PRO A 419 -2.43 -2.30 18.84
N ASN A 420 -2.63 -2.24 20.16
CA ASN A 420 -1.81 -3.01 21.11
C ASN A 420 -1.82 -4.52 20.82
N ALA A 421 -2.99 -5.09 20.49
CA ALA A 421 -3.11 -6.50 20.12
C ALA A 421 -2.27 -6.85 18.87
N SER A 422 -2.28 -5.97 17.86
CA SER A 422 -1.50 -6.16 16.65
C SER A 422 0.01 -6.00 16.89
N LEU A 423 0.42 -5.04 17.72
CA LEU A 423 1.81 -4.88 18.15
C LEU A 423 2.30 -6.12 18.91
N LEU A 424 1.48 -6.65 19.82
CA LEU A 424 1.77 -7.87 20.56
C LEU A 424 2.03 -9.05 19.61
N GLN A 425 1.15 -9.25 18.62
CA GLN A 425 1.32 -10.31 17.63
C GLN A 425 2.59 -10.11 16.77
N VAL A 426 2.91 -8.88 16.39
CA VAL A 426 4.15 -8.57 15.64
C VAL A 426 5.39 -8.87 16.48
N VAL A 427 5.43 -8.45 17.75
CA VAL A 427 6.55 -8.71 18.67
C VAL A 427 6.76 -10.21 18.84
N ALA A 428 5.69 -10.94 19.15
CA ALA A 428 5.77 -12.37 19.40
C ALA A 428 6.20 -13.14 18.15
N ARG A 429 5.61 -12.79 17.00
CA ARG A 429 5.92 -13.45 15.74
C ARG A 429 7.33 -13.18 15.25
N PHE A 430 7.80 -11.94 15.32
CA PHE A 430 9.19 -11.63 14.95
C PHE A 430 10.19 -12.33 15.88
N GLY A 431 9.86 -12.47 17.16
CA GLY A 431 10.62 -13.27 18.12
C GLY A 431 10.68 -14.76 17.75
N LEU A 432 9.51 -15.37 17.50
CA LEU A 432 9.40 -16.76 17.05
C LEU A 432 10.20 -17.02 15.78
N GLU A 433 10.04 -16.18 14.75
CA GLU A 433 10.75 -16.35 13.47
C GLU A 433 12.27 -16.20 13.66
N SER A 434 12.72 -15.26 14.50
CA SER A 434 14.14 -15.09 14.83
C SER A 434 14.73 -16.33 15.53
N ILE A 435 14.04 -16.85 16.55
CA ILE A 435 14.48 -18.05 17.28
C ILE A 435 14.44 -19.27 16.36
N GLY A 436 13.39 -19.41 15.57
CA GLY A 436 13.25 -20.48 14.58
C GLY A 436 14.37 -20.49 13.55
N HIS A 437 14.78 -19.33 13.05
CA HIS A 437 15.94 -19.22 12.17
C HIS A 437 17.26 -19.64 12.85
N MET A 438 17.43 -19.37 14.14
CA MET A 438 18.59 -19.86 14.90
C MET A 438 18.54 -21.39 15.07
N VAL A 439 17.39 -21.93 15.50
CA VAL A 439 17.20 -23.37 15.69
C VAL A 439 17.37 -24.14 14.37
N SER A 440 16.90 -23.59 13.25
CA SER A 440 17.05 -24.21 11.91
C SER A 440 18.51 -24.37 11.43
N GLN A 441 19.47 -23.70 12.09
CA GLN A 441 20.90 -23.86 11.80
C GLN A 441 21.53 -25.02 12.58
N ILE A 442 20.84 -25.52 13.61
CA ILE A 442 21.26 -26.72 14.35
C ILE A 442 21.00 -27.93 13.45
N ALA A 443 21.92 -28.89 13.46
CA ALA A 443 21.76 -30.12 12.69
C ALA A 443 20.46 -30.86 13.10
N SER A 444 19.69 -31.28 12.10
CA SER A 444 18.34 -31.85 12.30
C SER A 444 18.36 -33.15 13.11
N ASP A 445 19.50 -33.84 13.19
CA ASP A 445 19.70 -35.06 13.99
C ASP A 445 19.65 -34.79 15.50
N LYS A 446 19.70 -33.51 15.92
CA LYS A 446 19.63 -33.13 17.34
C LYS A 446 18.21 -32.95 17.88
N GLY A 447 17.18 -33.00 17.02
CA GLY A 447 15.78 -32.99 17.45
C GLY A 447 15.35 -31.72 18.20
N PHE A 448 15.97 -30.57 17.93
CA PHE A 448 15.54 -29.30 18.50
C PHE A 448 14.21 -28.87 17.88
N GLU A 449 13.24 -28.56 18.73
CA GLU A 449 11.91 -28.11 18.34
C GLU A 449 11.54 -26.84 19.13
N ILE A 450 10.69 -26.01 18.54
CA ILE A 450 10.09 -24.87 19.23
C ILE A 450 8.61 -25.16 19.43
N ASP A 451 8.15 -25.14 20.67
CA ASP A 451 6.73 -25.08 20.98
C ASP A 451 6.21 -23.67 20.66
N GLU A 452 5.69 -23.49 19.46
CA GLU A 452 5.26 -22.18 18.97
C GLU A 452 4.11 -21.60 19.81
N GLU A 453 3.23 -22.44 20.35
CA GLU A 453 2.09 -22.00 21.14
C GLU A 453 2.55 -21.47 22.49
N LYS A 454 3.41 -22.21 23.19
CA LYS A 454 4.01 -21.74 24.44
C LYS A 454 4.82 -20.48 24.23
N LEU A 455 5.69 -20.43 23.22
CA LEU A 455 6.52 -19.26 22.96
C LEU A 455 5.67 -18.02 22.68
N MET A 456 4.65 -18.12 21.81
CA MET A 456 3.75 -17.01 21.54
C MET A 456 3.00 -16.57 22.81
N SER A 457 2.40 -17.51 23.56
CA SER A 457 1.64 -17.21 24.77
C SER A 457 2.47 -16.64 25.93
N SER A 458 3.80 -16.84 25.91
CA SER A 458 4.72 -16.29 26.92
C SER A 458 4.88 -14.78 26.81
N ILE A 459 4.49 -14.20 25.68
CA ILE A 459 4.59 -12.76 25.40
C ILE A 459 3.20 -12.14 25.60
N SER A 460 3.13 -11.10 26.42
CA SER A 460 1.88 -10.43 26.79
C SER A 460 2.05 -8.92 26.92
N CYS A 461 0.94 -8.19 26.73
CA CYS A 461 0.87 -6.75 26.97
C CYS A 461 -0.45 -6.37 27.65
N LEU A 462 -0.59 -5.11 28.04
CA LEU A 462 -1.88 -4.57 28.50
C LEU A 462 -2.65 -3.99 27.30
N ASP A 463 -3.96 -4.20 27.26
CA ASP A 463 -4.85 -3.47 26.38
C ASP A 463 -5.11 -2.03 26.89
N GLU A 464 -5.91 -1.25 26.16
CA GLU A 464 -6.27 0.12 26.55
C GLU A 464 -7.13 0.20 27.82
N LYS A 465 -7.73 -0.92 28.24
CA LYS A 465 -8.56 -1.05 29.44
C LYS A 465 -7.78 -1.62 30.64
N GLY A 466 -6.50 -1.93 30.47
CA GLY A 466 -5.64 -2.54 31.49
C GLY A 466 -5.76 -4.05 31.61
N ASN A 467 -6.49 -4.75 30.72
CA ASN A 467 -6.53 -6.20 30.71
C ASN A 467 -5.26 -6.77 30.07
N ARG A 468 -4.80 -7.92 30.58
CA ARG A 468 -3.65 -8.62 30.00
C ARG A 468 -4.06 -9.41 28.76
N LEU A 469 -3.40 -9.14 27.64
CA LEU A 469 -3.49 -9.89 26.39
C LEU A 469 -2.24 -10.76 26.23
N THR A 470 -2.40 -11.97 25.70
CA THR A 470 -1.30 -12.87 25.31
C THR A 470 -1.30 -13.05 23.80
N ALA A 471 -0.11 -13.15 23.18
CA ALA A 471 -0.07 -13.49 21.77
C ALA A 471 -0.56 -14.92 21.55
N SER A 472 -1.04 -15.21 20.35
CA SER A 472 -1.66 -16.50 20.01
C SER A 472 -1.08 -17.05 18.72
N SER A 473 -0.99 -18.38 18.65
CA SER A 473 -0.68 -19.07 17.41
C SER A 473 -1.93 -19.18 16.52
N THR A 474 -1.71 -19.38 15.23
CA THR A 474 -2.74 -19.63 14.22
C THR A 474 -2.30 -20.82 13.37
N GLU A 475 -3.19 -21.34 12.53
CA GLU A 475 -2.81 -22.36 11.52
C GLU A 475 -1.73 -21.88 10.54
N TYR A 476 -1.49 -20.56 10.47
CA TYR A 476 -0.47 -19.94 9.63
C TYR A 476 0.80 -19.58 10.39
N THR A 477 0.88 -19.81 11.70
CA THR A 477 2.10 -19.54 12.48
C THR A 477 3.23 -20.48 12.01
N PRO A 478 4.46 -19.97 11.76
CA PRO A 478 5.59 -20.81 11.38
C PRO A 478 5.87 -21.89 12.44
N SER A 479 6.10 -23.13 12.00
CA SER A 479 6.54 -24.23 12.85
C SER A 479 8.00 -24.59 12.56
N TYR A 480 8.77 -24.89 13.61
CA TYR A 480 10.18 -25.27 13.51
C TYR A 480 10.38 -26.61 14.22
N GLY A 481 10.43 -27.70 13.43
CA GLY A 481 10.48 -29.08 13.94
C GLY A 481 9.17 -29.87 13.76
N HIS A 482 8.03 -29.18 13.64
CA HIS A 482 6.71 -29.81 13.43
C HIS A 482 6.13 -29.54 12.04
N THR A 483 5.34 -30.48 11.50
CA THR A 483 4.70 -30.38 10.18
C THR A 483 3.30 -29.75 10.21
N ARG A 484 2.76 -29.44 11.40
CA ARG A 484 1.35 -29.07 11.62
C ARG A 484 0.86 -27.92 10.73
N THR A 485 1.65 -26.85 10.59
CA THR A 485 1.23 -25.64 9.85
C THR A 485 1.78 -25.58 8.42
N VAL A 486 2.68 -26.49 8.04
CA VAL A 486 3.38 -26.48 6.75
C VAL A 486 2.40 -26.59 5.58
N LYS A 487 1.39 -27.47 5.69
CA LYS A 487 0.42 -27.71 4.63
C LYS A 487 -0.46 -26.48 4.37
N ALA A 488 -1.04 -25.88 5.41
CA ALA A 488 -1.90 -24.70 5.29
C ALA A 488 -1.13 -23.50 4.73
N ARG A 489 0.09 -23.26 5.21
CA ARG A 489 0.97 -22.20 4.71
C ARG A 489 1.34 -22.39 3.24
N ALA A 490 1.71 -23.61 2.84
CA ALA A 490 2.04 -23.93 1.46
C ALA A 490 0.83 -23.77 0.53
N GLU A 491 -0.36 -24.20 0.96
CA GLU A 491 -1.59 -24.07 0.19
C GLU A 491 -1.99 -22.61 -0.03
N ALA A 492 -1.98 -21.79 1.03
CA ALA A 492 -2.28 -20.35 0.92
C ALA A 492 -1.29 -19.64 -0.01
N THR A 493 0.01 -19.91 0.13
CA THR A 493 1.04 -19.34 -0.75
C THR A 493 0.85 -19.77 -2.21
N ARG A 494 0.49 -21.04 -2.46
CA ARG A 494 0.22 -21.56 -3.81
C ARG A 494 -0.99 -20.86 -4.43
N LYS A 495 -2.11 -20.80 -3.71
CA LYS A 495 -3.35 -20.13 -4.14
C LYS A 495 -3.08 -18.65 -4.47
N PHE A 496 -2.29 -17.96 -3.65
CA PHE A 496 -1.91 -16.57 -3.91
C PHE A 496 -1.08 -16.43 -5.19
N LYS A 497 -0.07 -17.29 -5.41
CA LYS A 497 0.72 -17.29 -6.66
C LYS A 497 -0.15 -17.56 -7.90
N GLU A 498 -1.15 -18.44 -7.78
CA GLU A 498 -2.13 -18.71 -8.84
C GLU A 498 -3.00 -17.49 -9.12
N LEU A 499 -3.47 -16.79 -8.07
CA LEU A 499 -4.19 -15.53 -8.20
C LEU A 499 -3.32 -14.46 -8.89
N CYS A 500 -2.08 -14.25 -8.46
CA CYS A 500 -1.16 -13.30 -9.10
C CYS A 500 -0.98 -13.66 -10.59
N THR A 501 -0.77 -14.94 -10.91
CA THR A 501 -0.59 -15.41 -12.30
C THR A 501 -1.85 -15.16 -13.13
N LYS A 502 -3.03 -15.45 -12.59
CA LYS A 502 -4.33 -15.25 -13.25
C LYS A 502 -4.61 -13.76 -13.52
N THR A 503 -4.26 -12.89 -12.59
CA THR A 503 -4.55 -11.45 -12.68
C THR A 503 -3.48 -10.67 -13.43
N ARG A 504 -2.24 -11.14 -13.48
CA ARG A 504 -1.10 -10.49 -14.18
C ARG A 504 -1.43 -10.06 -15.60
N GLY A 505 -2.19 -10.88 -16.33
CA GLY A 505 -2.60 -10.61 -17.70
C GLY A 505 -3.42 -9.31 -17.87
N TYR A 506 -4.15 -8.93 -16.83
CA TYR A 506 -5.07 -7.80 -16.79
C TYR A 506 -4.41 -6.49 -16.33
N TYR A 507 -3.11 -6.55 -16.03
CA TYR A 507 -2.31 -5.40 -15.66
C TYR A 507 -1.18 -5.17 -16.67
N PRO A 508 -0.78 -3.92 -16.90
CA PRO A 508 0.35 -3.58 -17.74
C PRO A 508 1.68 -4.13 -17.18
N ASN A 509 2.67 -4.31 -18.05
CA ASN A 509 3.87 -5.12 -17.78
C ASN A 509 4.88 -4.42 -16.84
N LYS A 510 4.86 -3.08 -16.78
CA LYS A 510 5.54 -2.15 -15.85
C LYS A 510 5.43 -0.73 -16.44
N LEU A 511 4.43 0.03 -16.00
CA LEU A 511 4.07 1.29 -16.65
C LEU A 511 5.09 2.40 -16.46
N TYR A 512 5.63 2.58 -15.26
CA TYR A 512 6.34 3.81 -14.91
C TYR A 512 7.61 3.49 -14.13
N ARG A 513 8.65 2.99 -14.82
CA ARG A 513 9.99 3.47 -14.45
C ARG A 513 10.20 4.70 -15.31
N PRO A 514 10.30 5.92 -14.74
CA PRO A 514 10.86 7.03 -15.49
C PRO A 514 12.11 6.49 -16.16
N ARG A 515 12.25 6.72 -17.47
CA ARG A 515 13.53 6.50 -18.11
C ARG A 515 14.49 7.30 -17.24
N GLU A 516 15.39 6.64 -16.52
CA GLU A 516 16.48 7.33 -15.85
C GLU A 516 17.21 8.03 -17.00
N GLU A 517 16.85 9.28 -17.27
CA GLU A 517 17.72 10.20 -17.96
C GLU A 517 18.97 10.16 -17.10
N LYS A 518 19.98 9.46 -17.61
CA LYS A 518 21.31 9.51 -17.05
C LYS A 518 21.66 10.99 -17.01
N ALA A 519 21.49 11.61 -15.84
CA ALA A 519 22.16 12.83 -15.46
C ALA A 519 23.65 12.51 -15.37
N SER A 520 24.24 12.26 -16.53
CA SER A 520 25.65 12.42 -16.82
C SER A 520 25.78 13.65 -17.71
N GLU A 521 25.20 14.77 -17.28
CA GLU A 521 25.87 16.03 -17.52
C GLU A 521 27.17 15.96 -16.71
N LYS A 522 28.24 15.60 -17.41
CA LYS A 522 29.58 15.94 -16.97
C LYS A 522 29.59 17.46 -16.80
N GLU A 523 29.48 17.92 -15.56
CA GLU A 523 30.05 19.20 -15.15
C GLU A 523 31.52 19.19 -15.60
N THR A 524 31.79 19.74 -16.78
CA THR A 524 33.12 20.24 -17.12
C THR A 524 33.38 21.41 -16.19
N LYS A 525 33.96 21.12 -15.03
CA LYS A 525 34.59 22.13 -14.18
C LYS A 525 35.63 22.87 -15.02
N PRO A 526 35.61 24.21 -15.06
CA PRO A 526 36.66 24.96 -15.72
C PRO A 526 37.97 24.71 -14.99
N THR A 527 38.96 24.22 -15.73
CA THR A 527 40.34 24.06 -15.30
C THR A 527 40.89 25.43 -14.88
N THR A 528 40.98 25.66 -13.58
CA THR A 528 41.80 26.74 -13.02
C THR A 528 43.28 26.38 -13.20
N ALA A 529 44.01 27.29 -13.84
CA ALA A 529 45.44 27.18 -14.08
C ALA A 529 46.20 27.01 -12.75
N LYS A 530 46.98 25.92 -12.63
CA LYS A 530 47.91 25.70 -11.53
C LYS A 530 49.19 26.50 -11.77
N VAL A 531 49.45 27.45 -10.88
CA VAL A 531 50.76 28.07 -10.65
C VAL A 531 51.74 27.00 -10.13
N PRO A 532 53.00 26.95 -10.60
CA PRO A 532 53.94 25.92 -10.18
C PRO A 532 54.55 26.26 -8.81
N LYS A 533 54.56 25.30 -7.88
CA LYS A 533 55.44 25.32 -6.72
C LYS A 533 56.25 24.03 -6.63
N LYS A 534 57.54 24.28 -6.37
CA LYS A 534 58.73 23.42 -6.39
C LYS A 534 58.67 22.20 -5.47
N ASP A 535 59.33 21.14 -5.94
CA ASP A 535 60.17 20.16 -5.25
C ASP A 535 59.91 19.85 -3.77
N LYS A 536 59.56 18.58 -3.47
CA LYS A 536 60.50 17.63 -2.83
C LYS A 536 59.90 16.25 -2.55
N LYS A 537 60.77 15.26 -2.79
CA LYS A 537 60.88 13.91 -2.19
C LYS A 537 59.91 12.80 -2.65
N VAL A 538 60.42 12.10 -3.65
CA VAL A 538 60.26 10.68 -3.96
C VAL A 538 60.36 9.80 -2.71
N LYS A 539 59.35 8.96 -2.48
CA LYS A 539 59.50 7.64 -1.85
C LYS A 539 58.75 6.61 -2.68
N THR A 540 59.53 5.74 -3.30
CA THR A 540 59.14 4.51 -3.98
C THR A 540 58.64 3.48 -2.98
N SER A 541 57.54 2.79 -3.28
CA SER A 541 57.47 1.34 -3.11
C SER A 541 56.37 0.74 -3.98
N THR A 542 56.81 -0.23 -4.76
CA THR A 542 56.08 -1.02 -5.74
C THR A 542 55.23 -2.07 -5.02
N LYS A 543 53.94 -2.21 -5.35
CA LYS A 543 53.18 -3.43 -5.02
C LYS A 543 52.50 -3.98 -6.27
N VAL A 544 53.04 -5.11 -6.70
CA VAL A 544 52.59 -6.02 -7.74
C VAL A 544 51.19 -6.54 -7.39
N LYS A 545 50.24 -6.46 -8.34
CA LYS A 545 48.96 -7.17 -8.29
C LYS A 545 49.05 -8.40 -9.19
N THR A 546 49.19 -9.57 -8.60
CA THR A 546 48.94 -10.87 -9.25
C THR A 546 47.43 -11.12 -9.31
N ARG A 547 46.96 -11.47 -10.51
CA ARG A 547 45.57 -11.77 -10.84
C ARG A 547 45.46 -13.29 -10.93
N SER A 548 44.76 -13.94 -9.99
CA SER A 548 44.43 -15.37 -10.10
C SER A 548 42.95 -15.55 -10.44
N GLN A 549 42.72 -16.30 -11.51
CA GLN A 549 41.44 -16.86 -11.93
C GLN A 549 41.15 -18.15 -11.14
N SER A 550 39.91 -18.35 -10.72
CA SER A 550 39.23 -19.66 -10.56
C SER A 550 37.83 -19.38 -10.01
N LYS A 551 36.76 -20.15 -10.21
CA LYS A 551 36.43 -21.30 -11.07
C LYS A 551 34.90 -21.36 -11.08
N SER A 552 34.34 -21.88 -12.18
CA SER A 552 32.94 -22.23 -12.37
C SER A 552 32.42 -23.22 -11.31
N ARG A 553 31.17 -23.06 -10.87
CA ARG A 553 30.40 -24.11 -10.19
C ARG A 553 29.13 -24.45 -10.96
N THR A 554 29.11 -25.67 -11.48
CA THR A 554 27.99 -26.42 -12.03
C THR A 554 27.09 -26.88 -10.88
N TYR A 555 25.78 -26.71 -10.99
CA TYR A 555 24.80 -27.33 -10.08
C TYR A 555 24.36 -28.68 -10.65
N ALA A 556 24.60 -29.75 -9.90
CA ALA A 556 24.04 -31.07 -10.13
C ALA A 556 22.65 -31.16 -9.50
N ARG A 557 21.67 -31.66 -10.27
CA ARG A 557 20.37 -32.14 -9.83
C ARG A 557 20.52 -33.58 -9.33
N ILE A 558 19.98 -33.85 -8.15
CA ILE A 558 19.61 -35.18 -7.63
C ILE A 558 18.44 -34.88 -6.68
N GLY A 559 17.32 -35.59 -6.62
CA GLY A 559 16.79 -36.79 -7.24
C GLY A 559 15.44 -37.02 -6.55
#